data_AF-A0A951N2Q1-F1
#
_entry.id   AF-A0A951N2Q1-F1
#
_cell.length_a   1.000
_cell.length_b   1.000
_cell.length_c   1.000
_cell.angle_alpha   90.00
_cell.angle_beta   90.00
_cell.angle_gamma   90.00
#
_symmetry.space_group_name_H-M   'P 1'
#
loop_
_entity.id
_entity.type
_entity.pdbx_description
1 polymer ?
#
loop_
_entity_poly.entity_id
_entity_poly.type
_entity_poly.pdbx_seq_one_letter_code
_entity_poly.pdbx_strand_id
1 'polypeptide(L)'
;MATAPARGRAVAVRGRSIPVVGPSRRDPRLWLSAVIMTLHVLGQTVLGFKVSIAQILVTIAVGALVDAVMTWRHQHVLVWPASGVLTGSGVAFILRANGTDHGDWWSLNGIHFFVIAVLLALLSKYLVRPGGRHLFNPSNVGLVWALLVIGPAHVFPQYLWWGPNDAGVAVSYGVILVGAFFILRRVRMVAMALSFLIPYTVLVGAFALAGRSFIAIWHDGPVSGASYWFNVALSPEVLVFVFFMMSDPQTAPRTRVGRVLYGSATALVAAGLLFFQPTEFGIKLAILSSLTVVCAVVPLIEALARRIEGPAVDIVAVTGGAARPLRPRLRAAVRNPAIIAAAIVAVAAPLNTAALAGNDQLILIERGLTGEANAQ
;
A
#
# COMPACT_ATOMS: atom_id res chain seq x y z
N MET A 1 18.80 -38.93 -20.73
CA MET A 1 18.90 -39.32 -19.30
C MET A 1 18.15 -38.26 -18.50
N ALA A 2 16.89 -38.52 -18.15
CA ALA A 2 16.02 -37.54 -17.51
C ALA A 2 16.50 -37.30 -16.07
N THR A 3 16.83 -36.05 -15.75
CA THR A 3 17.17 -35.62 -14.39
C THR A 3 15.93 -35.75 -13.51
N ALA A 4 16.03 -36.57 -12.47
CA ALA A 4 14.97 -36.74 -11.49
C ALA A 4 14.61 -35.37 -10.84
N PRO A 5 13.33 -35.04 -10.65
CA PRO A 5 12.95 -33.82 -9.96
C PRO A 5 13.48 -33.88 -8.53
N ALA A 6 14.14 -32.80 -8.10
CA ALA A 6 14.68 -32.68 -6.74
C ALA A 6 13.57 -32.99 -5.73
N ARG A 7 13.84 -33.91 -4.78
CA ARG A 7 12.91 -34.32 -3.72
C ARG A 7 12.45 -33.09 -2.92
N GLY A 8 11.31 -32.52 -3.29
CA GLY A 8 10.65 -31.49 -2.50
C GLY A 8 10.21 -32.09 -1.16
N ARG A 9 10.34 -31.33 -0.07
CA ARG A 9 9.74 -31.71 1.22
C ARG A 9 8.24 -31.86 1.01
N ALA A 10 7.64 -32.94 1.48
CA ALA A 10 6.20 -33.16 1.40
C ALA A 10 5.68 -33.70 2.73
N VAL A 11 4.46 -33.31 3.10
CA VAL A 11 3.79 -33.77 4.33
C VAL A 11 2.62 -34.64 3.91
N ALA A 12 2.53 -35.84 4.48
CA ALA A 12 1.40 -36.72 4.27
C ALA A 12 0.24 -36.31 5.18
N VAL A 13 -0.86 -35.81 4.60
CA VAL A 13 -2.09 -35.49 5.34
C VAL A 13 -3.21 -36.35 4.78
N ARG A 14 -3.81 -37.20 5.62
CA ARG A 14 -4.91 -38.13 5.24
C ARG A 14 -4.60 -38.94 3.98
N GLY A 15 -3.38 -39.48 3.88
CA GLY A 15 -2.94 -40.32 2.74
C GLY A 15 -2.58 -39.56 1.45
N ARG A 16 -2.66 -38.22 1.43
CA ARG A 16 -2.21 -37.39 0.30
C ARG A 16 -0.87 -36.73 0.60
N SER A 17 0.06 -36.80 -0.35
CA SER A 17 1.36 -36.11 -0.29
C SER A 17 1.18 -34.63 -0.69
N ILE A 18 1.33 -33.73 0.28
CA ILE A 18 1.23 -32.29 0.07
C ILE A 18 2.64 -31.71 -0.06
N PRO A 19 3.02 -31.11 -1.20
CA PRO A 19 4.32 -30.50 -1.34
C PRO A 19 4.45 -29.26 -0.43
N VAL A 20 5.63 -29.12 0.17
CA VAL A 20 6.00 -28.01 1.05
C VAL A 20 7.07 -27.16 0.39
N VAL A 21 6.75 -25.89 0.17
CA VAL A 21 7.69 -24.91 -0.41
C VAL A 21 8.12 -23.93 0.67
N GLY A 22 9.38 -24.05 1.09
CA GLY A 22 9.99 -23.18 2.11
C GLY A 22 10.41 -21.80 1.58
N PRO A 23 10.84 -20.89 2.47
CA PRO A 23 11.33 -19.57 2.07
C PRO A 23 12.60 -19.69 1.23
N SER A 24 12.68 -18.88 0.16
CA SER A 24 13.84 -18.85 -0.74
C SER A 24 14.54 -17.50 -0.66
N ARG A 25 15.86 -17.48 -0.39
CA ARG A 25 16.68 -16.25 -0.36
C ARG A 25 16.67 -15.48 -1.69
N ARG A 26 16.30 -16.16 -2.79
CA ARG A 26 16.14 -15.54 -4.10
C ARG A 26 14.79 -14.85 -4.28
N ASP A 27 13.83 -15.03 -3.38
CA ASP A 27 12.54 -14.34 -3.45
C ASP A 27 12.71 -12.86 -3.10
N PRO A 28 12.44 -11.90 -4.01
CA PRO A 28 12.52 -10.48 -3.72
C PRO A 28 11.61 -10.04 -2.57
N ARG A 29 10.56 -10.82 -2.25
CA ARG A 29 9.66 -10.56 -1.11
C ARG A 29 10.38 -10.68 0.24
N LEU A 30 11.41 -11.51 0.36
CA LEU A 30 12.19 -11.59 1.60
C LEU A 30 13.04 -10.34 1.81
N TRP A 31 13.58 -9.74 0.74
CA TRP A 31 14.31 -8.48 0.81
C TRP A 31 13.38 -7.33 1.22
N LEU A 32 12.19 -7.27 0.62
CA LEU A 32 11.16 -6.32 1.03
C LEU A 32 10.79 -6.52 2.51
N SER A 33 10.57 -7.77 2.93
CA SER A 33 10.27 -8.08 4.33
C SER A 33 11.38 -7.64 5.26
N ALA A 34 12.66 -7.82 4.88
CA ALA A 34 13.79 -7.38 5.68
C ALA A 34 13.80 -5.85 5.85
N VAL A 35 13.60 -5.09 4.77
CA VAL A 35 13.50 -3.62 4.82
C VAL A 35 12.37 -3.18 5.76
N ILE A 36 11.17 -3.72 5.57
CA ILE A 36 10.00 -3.35 6.37
C ILE A 36 10.18 -3.77 7.84
N MET A 37 10.75 -4.95 8.12
CA MET A 37 11.04 -5.37 9.51
C MET A 37 12.07 -4.46 10.17
N THR A 38 13.12 -4.05 9.46
CA THR A 38 14.09 -3.08 9.98
C THR A 38 13.41 -1.75 10.32
N LEU A 39 12.48 -1.27 9.47
CA LEU A 39 11.72 -0.06 9.77
C LEU A 39 10.76 -0.24 10.95
N HIS A 40 10.18 -1.43 11.17
CA HIS A 40 9.42 -1.70 12.39
C HIS A 40 10.32 -1.62 13.62
N VAL A 41 11.51 -2.22 13.57
CA VAL A 41 12.47 -2.18 14.68
C VAL A 41 12.85 -0.74 14.99
N LEU A 42 13.25 0.04 13.98
CA LEU A 42 13.57 1.47 14.16
C LEU A 42 12.37 2.26 14.68
N GLY A 43 11.17 1.96 14.19
CA GLY A 43 9.91 2.49 14.69
C GLY A 43 9.72 2.27 16.19
N GLN A 44 10.01 1.07 16.66
CA GLN A 44 9.83 0.67 18.06
C GLN A 44 10.98 1.09 18.98
N THR A 45 12.19 1.34 18.47
CA THR A 45 13.36 1.61 19.32
C THR A 45 13.84 3.05 19.27
N VAL A 46 13.70 3.74 18.14
CA VAL A 46 14.27 5.08 17.94
C VAL A 46 13.22 6.13 17.58
N LEU A 47 12.25 5.79 16.73
CA LEU A 47 11.32 6.76 16.15
C LEU A 47 10.03 6.98 16.94
N GLY A 48 9.82 6.24 18.03
CA GLY A 48 8.66 6.46 18.90
C GLY A 48 7.31 6.11 18.25
N PHE A 49 7.24 5.09 17.38
CA PHE A 49 5.98 4.76 16.69
C PHE A 49 4.88 4.36 17.69
N LYS A 50 3.69 4.95 17.50
CA LYS A 50 2.47 4.74 18.30
C LYS A 50 1.73 3.45 17.90
N VAL A 51 2.45 2.34 17.89
CA VAL A 51 1.91 1.00 17.57
C VAL A 51 2.59 -0.01 18.47
N SER A 52 1.82 -0.96 18.99
CA SER A 52 2.34 -2.00 19.87
C SER A 52 2.96 -3.16 19.09
N ILE A 53 3.92 -3.85 19.71
CA ILE A 53 4.48 -5.10 19.19
C ILE A 53 3.37 -6.15 19.06
N ALA A 54 2.42 -6.20 20.00
CA ALA A 54 1.27 -7.10 19.93
C ALA A 54 0.39 -6.83 18.70
N GLN A 55 0.06 -5.56 18.40
CA GLN A 55 -0.68 -5.19 17.18
C GLN A 55 0.07 -5.66 15.93
N ILE A 56 1.38 -5.41 15.85
CA ILE A 56 2.20 -5.83 14.71
C ILE A 56 2.17 -7.35 14.52
N LEU A 57 2.48 -8.10 15.59
CA LEU A 57 2.58 -9.56 15.54
C LEU A 57 1.24 -10.22 15.22
N VAL A 58 0.14 -9.78 15.83
CA VAL A 58 -1.19 -10.33 15.57
C VAL A 58 -1.61 -10.05 14.13
N THR A 59 -1.38 -8.85 13.61
CA THR A 59 -1.74 -8.50 12.22
C THR A 59 -0.96 -9.34 11.22
N ILE A 60 0.34 -9.54 11.45
CA ILE A 60 1.18 -10.43 10.63
C ILE A 60 0.71 -11.88 10.73
N ALA A 61 0.41 -12.36 11.94
CA ALA A 61 -0.02 -13.74 12.17
C ALA A 61 -1.35 -14.03 11.48
N VAL A 62 -2.35 -13.14 11.60
CA VAL A 62 -3.64 -13.25 10.91
C VAL A 62 -3.42 -13.22 9.40
N GLY A 63 -2.61 -12.29 8.90
CA GLY A 63 -2.29 -12.19 7.48
C GLY A 63 -1.65 -13.47 6.93
N ALA A 64 -0.66 -14.01 7.66
CA ALA A 64 0.02 -15.26 7.32
C ALA A 64 -0.92 -16.46 7.35
N LEU A 65 -1.77 -16.57 8.38
CA LEU A 65 -2.74 -17.65 8.54
C LEU A 65 -3.73 -17.68 7.38
N VAL A 66 -4.33 -16.54 7.05
CA VAL A 66 -5.31 -16.44 5.96
C VAL A 66 -4.65 -16.74 4.61
N ASP A 67 -3.45 -16.22 4.34
CA ASP A 67 -2.71 -16.49 3.12
C ASP A 67 -2.35 -17.98 2.98
N ALA A 68 -1.93 -18.63 4.07
CA ALA A 68 -1.66 -20.06 4.11
C ALA A 68 -2.93 -20.90 3.87
N VAL A 69 -4.03 -20.59 4.55
CA VAL A 69 -5.32 -21.31 4.41
C VAL A 69 -5.85 -21.17 2.98
N MET A 70 -5.84 -19.97 2.41
CA MET A 70 -6.33 -19.73 1.06
C MET A 70 -5.43 -20.41 0.01
N THR A 71 -4.11 -20.36 0.19
CA THR A 71 -3.17 -21.06 -0.71
C THR A 71 -3.39 -22.57 -0.66
N TRP A 72 -3.55 -23.13 0.54
CA TRP A 72 -3.84 -24.56 0.70
C TRP A 72 -5.17 -24.96 0.06
N ARG A 73 -6.24 -24.16 0.24
CA ARG A 73 -7.55 -24.44 -0.37
C ARG A 73 -7.55 -24.34 -1.90
N HIS A 74 -6.81 -23.40 -2.48
CA HIS A 74 -6.80 -23.19 -3.93
C HIS A 74 -5.78 -24.06 -4.68
N GLN A 75 -4.64 -24.35 -4.08
CA GLN A 75 -3.51 -25.00 -4.76
C GLN A 75 -3.17 -26.37 -4.20
N HIS A 76 -3.69 -26.73 -3.02
CA HIS A 76 -3.33 -27.96 -2.30
C HIS A 76 -1.81 -28.10 -2.06
N VAL A 77 -1.12 -26.96 -1.90
CA VAL A 77 0.31 -26.87 -1.56
C VAL A 77 0.45 -26.07 -0.27
N LEU A 78 1.35 -26.50 0.61
CA LEU A 78 1.73 -25.71 1.78
C LEU A 78 2.94 -24.84 1.41
N VAL A 79 2.69 -23.55 1.20
CA VAL A 79 3.72 -22.58 0.86
C VAL A 79 3.96 -21.66 2.05
N TRP A 80 5.22 -21.28 2.27
CA TRP A 80 5.55 -20.20 3.20
C TRP A 80 4.73 -18.93 2.86
N PRO A 81 3.91 -18.40 3.78
CA PRO A 81 2.94 -17.34 3.49
C PRO A 81 3.60 -15.95 3.44
N ALA A 82 4.67 -15.80 2.66
CA ALA A 82 5.44 -14.56 2.52
C ALA A 82 4.55 -13.39 2.11
N SER A 83 3.52 -13.64 1.29
CA SER A 83 2.64 -12.58 0.81
C SER A 83 1.65 -12.13 1.89
N GLY A 84 1.12 -13.05 2.68
CA GLY A 84 0.31 -12.76 3.87
C GLY A 84 1.07 -12.00 4.93
N VAL A 85 2.31 -12.44 5.23
CA VAL A 85 3.22 -11.76 6.16
C VAL A 85 3.47 -10.32 5.72
N LEU A 86 3.81 -10.11 4.44
CA LEU A 86 4.02 -8.76 3.90
C LEU A 86 2.76 -7.90 3.94
N THR A 87 1.59 -8.48 3.66
CA THR A 87 0.31 -7.74 3.70
C THR A 87 -0.01 -7.30 5.13
N GLY A 88 0.08 -8.22 6.10
CA GLY A 88 -0.16 -7.89 7.50
C GLY A 88 0.87 -6.90 8.05
N SER A 89 2.14 -7.06 7.67
CA SER A 89 3.20 -6.12 8.04
C SER A 89 2.98 -4.74 7.43
N GLY A 90 2.56 -4.63 6.17
CA GLY A 90 2.25 -3.34 5.54
C GLY A 90 1.07 -2.62 6.19
N VAL A 91 0.03 -3.37 6.60
CA VAL A 91 -1.10 -2.81 7.37
C VAL A 91 -0.63 -2.31 8.73
N ALA A 92 0.09 -3.14 9.50
CA ALA A 92 0.58 -2.76 10.82
C ALA A 92 1.60 -1.61 10.80
N PHE A 93 2.37 -1.50 9.71
CA PHE A 93 3.34 -0.43 9.56
C PHE A 93 2.69 0.95 9.49
N ILE A 94 1.53 1.06 8.82
CA ILE A 94 0.88 2.34 8.55
C ILE A 94 -0.28 2.61 9.52
N LEU A 95 -1.09 1.61 9.87
CA LEU A 95 -2.28 1.82 10.68
C LEU A 95 -1.92 2.09 12.16
N ARG A 96 -2.62 3.02 12.79
CA ARG A 96 -2.53 3.34 14.21
C ARG A 96 -3.93 3.35 14.82
N ALA A 97 -4.03 3.04 16.11
CA ALA A 97 -5.27 3.12 16.88
C ALA A 97 -5.13 4.19 17.97
N ASN A 98 -6.16 5.02 18.14
CA ASN A 98 -6.17 6.08 19.15
C ASN A 98 -6.02 5.48 20.56
N GLY A 99 -5.23 6.15 21.42
CA GLY A 99 -4.90 5.66 22.76
C GLY A 99 -3.92 4.49 22.79
N THR A 100 -3.14 4.27 21.73
CA THR A 100 -1.94 3.41 21.81
C THR A 100 -0.73 4.31 21.81
N ASP A 101 -0.03 4.39 22.94
CA ASP A 101 1.15 5.23 23.07
C ASP A 101 2.44 4.45 22.79
N HIS A 102 3.50 5.20 22.52
CA HIS A 102 4.82 4.59 22.42
C HIS A 102 5.25 4.05 23.79
N GLY A 103 5.64 2.78 23.84
CA GLY A 103 5.97 2.07 25.08
C GLY A 103 4.93 1.02 25.48
N ASP A 104 3.72 1.09 24.93
CA ASP A 104 2.64 0.12 25.16
C ASP A 104 2.84 -1.18 24.37
N TRP A 105 4.03 -1.78 24.44
CA TRP A 105 4.48 -2.82 23.51
C TRP A 105 3.56 -4.04 23.43
N TRP A 106 2.82 -4.37 24.49
CA TRP A 106 1.94 -5.54 24.54
C TRP A 106 0.44 -5.19 24.56
N SER A 107 0.09 -3.92 24.35
CA SER A 107 -1.31 -3.48 24.31
C SER A 107 -2.05 -4.07 23.12
N LEU A 108 -3.28 -4.53 23.36
CA LEU A 108 -4.23 -4.98 22.35
C LEU A 108 -5.29 -3.92 22.03
N ASN A 109 -5.09 -2.67 22.46
CA ASN A 109 -6.00 -1.58 22.15
C ASN A 109 -6.23 -1.48 20.63
N GLY A 110 -7.47 -1.28 20.19
CA GLY A 110 -7.83 -1.16 18.77
C GLY A 110 -7.47 -2.37 17.88
N ILE A 111 -7.10 -3.52 18.43
CA ILE A 111 -6.58 -4.67 17.63
C ILE A 111 -7.57 -5.13 16.56
N HIS A 112 -8.87 -5.03 16.84
CA HIS A 112 -9.93 -5.40 15.92
C HIS A 112 -9.86 -4.58 14.61
N PHE A 113 -9.45 -3.31 14.65
CA PHE A 113 -9.29 -2.49 13.44
C PHE A 113 -8.18 -3.04 12.54
N PHE A 114 -7.04 -3.44 13.12
CA PHE A 114 -5.93 -4.05 12.39
C PHE A 114 -6.32 -5.40 11.78
N VAL A 115 -7.00 -6.24 12.55
CA VAL A 115 -7.48 -7.56 12.10
C VAL A 115 -8.47 -7.40 10.95
N ILE A 116 -9.46 -6.52 11.06
CA ILE A 116 -10.43 -6.30 9.98
C ILE A 116 -9.73 -5.72 8.74
N ALA A 117 -8.81 -4.76 8.91
CA ALA A 117 -8.06 -4.18 7.80
C ALA A 117 -7.24 -5.24 7.03
N VAL A 118 -6.53 -6.14 7.73
CA VAL A 118 -5.76 -7.21 7.06
C VAL A 118 -6.66 -8.27 6.43
N LEU A 119 -7.83 -8.56 7.03
CA LEU A 119 -8.81 -9.47 6.43
C LEU A 119 -9.38 -8.91 5.12
N LEU A 120 -9.76 -7.63 5.10
CA LEU A 120 -10.25 -6.96 3.88
C LEU A 120 -9.15 -6.82 2.83
N ALA A 121 -7.92 -6.55 3.25
CA ALA A 121 -6.75 -6.55 2.38
C ALA A 121 -6.61 -7.88 1.64
N LEU A 122 -6.63 -9.00 2.37
CA LEU A 122 -6.52 -10.33 1.77
C LEU A 122 -7.78 -10.74 1.00
N LEU A 123 -8.97 -10.34 1.43
CA LEU A 123 -10.19 -10.57 0.67
C LEU A 123 -10.11 -9.94 -0.72
N SER A 124 -9.62 -8.68 -0.80
CA SER A 124 -9.42 -8.00 -2.08
C SER A 124 -8.43 -8.74 -2.98
N LYS A 125 -7.34 -9.28 -2.40
CA LYS A 125 -6.33 -10.07 -3.09
C LYS A 125 -6.89 -11.33 -3.74
N TYR A 126 -7.75 -12.06 -3.03
CA TYR A 126 -8.27 -13.35 -3.48
C TYR A 126 -9.50 -13.22 -4.37
N LEU A 127 -10.37 -12.23 -4.12
CA LEU A 127 -11.62 -12.05 -4.87
C LEU A 127 -11.48 -11.17 -6.11
N VAL A 128 -10.67 -10.10 -6.06
CA VAL A 128 -10.64 -9.10 -7.14
C VAL A 128 -9.46 -9.34 -8.07
N ARG A 129 -9.61 -10.33 -8.97
CA ARG A 129 -8.50 -10.85 -9.79
C ARG A 129 -8.73 -10.87 -11.31
N PRO A 130 -8.91 -9.71 -11.97
CA PRO A 130 -9.06 -9.68 -13.42
C PRO A 130 -7.80 -10.25 -14.10
N GLY A 131 -7.97 -11.27 -14.95
CA GLY A 131 -6.86 -11.91 -15.64
C GLY A 131 -5.92 -12.73 -14.74
N GLY A 132 -6.39 -13.17 -13.56
CA GLY A 132 -5.66 -14.08 -12.67
C GLY A 132 -4.70 -13.41 -11.68
N ARG A 133 -4.52 -12.09 -11.76
CA ARG A 133 -3.73 -11.25 -10.83
C ARG A 133 -4.64 -10.36 -10.02
N HIS A 134 -4.28 -10.05 -8.77
CA HIS A 134 -5.07 -9.10 -7.98
C HIS A 134 -4.96 -7.70 -8.56
N LEU A 135 -6.09 -6.99 -8.62
CA LEU A 135 -6.15 -5.66 -9.21
C LEU A 135 -5.56 -4.59 -8.29
N PHE A 136 -5.78 -4.73 -6.99
CA PHE A 136 -5.41 -3.74 -5.98
C PHE A 136 -4.23 -4.17 -5.14
N ASN A 137 -3.48 -3.21 -4.63
CA ASN A 137 -2.52 -3.47 -3.56
C ASN A 137 -3.33 -3.86 -2.31
N PRO A 138 -3.16 -5.08 -1.79
CA PRO A 138 -4.04 -5.60 -0.75
C PRO A 138 -3.96 -4.78 0.54
N SER A 139 -2.75 -4.52 1.04
CA SER A 139 -2.56 -3.68 2.24
C SER A 139 -3.19 -2.29 2.07
N ASN A 140 -3.06 -1.68 0.89
CA ASN A 140 -3.65 -0.38 0.61
C ASN A 140 -5.18 -0.39 0.69
N VAL A 141 -5.85 -1.45 0.22
CA VAL A 141 -7.31 -1.57 0.34
C VAL A 141 -7.74 -1.64 1.80
N GLY A 142 -7.06 -2.44 2.62
CA GLY A 142 -7.33 -2.52 4.06
C GLY A 142 -7.15 -1.18 4.77
N LEU A 143 -6.07 -0.47 4.45
CA LEU A 143 -5.76 0.85 5.01
C LEU A 143 -6.78 1.91 4.59
N VAL A 144 -7.06 2.04 3.30
CA VAL A 144 -8.05 3.00 2.79
C VAL A 144 -9.42 2.73 3.39
N TRP A 145 -9.84 1.47 3.51
CA TRP A 145 -11.07 1.12 4.19
C TRP A 145 -11.07 1.55 5.66
N ALA A 146 -10.00 1.23 6.41
CA ALA A 146 -9.92 1.57 7.82
C ALA A 146 -10.01 3.09 8.03
N LEU A 147 -9.23 3.85 7.28
CA LEU A 147 -9.21 5.31 7.38
C LEU A 147 -10.53 5.95 6.92
N LEU A 148 -11.20 5.41 5.90
CA LEU A 148 -12.46 5.98 5.40
C LEU A 148 -13.68 5.61 6.24
N VAL A 149 -13.76 4.36 6.70
CA VAL A 149 -14.98 3.80 7.31
C VAL A 149 -14.94 3.89 8.82
N ILE A 150 -13.78 3.64 9.43
CA ILE A 150 -13.62 3.75 10.88
C ILE A 150 -13.36 5.21 11.28
N GLY A 151 -12.51 5.90 10.51
CA GLY A 151 -12.31 7.34 10.66
C GLY A 151 -11.40 7.77 11.80
N PRO A 152 -11.10 9.09 11.88
CA PRO A 152 -10.07 9.66 12.74
C PRO A 152 -10.38 9.61 14.25
N ALA A 153 -11.63 9.35 14.62
CA ALA A 153 -12.03 9.19 16.01
C ALA A 153 -11.48 7.90 16.65
N HIS A 154 -11.03 6.93 15.85
CA HIS A 154 -10.52 5.65 16.36
C HIS A 154 -9.21 5.21 15.75
N VAL A 155 -8.95 5.56 14.49
CA VAL A 155 -7.73 5.16 13.78
C VAL A 155 -7.12 6.33 13.03
N PHE A 156 -5.80 6.30 12.87
CA PHE A 156 -5.06 7.26 12.06
C PHE A 156 -3.92 6.55 11.34
N PRO A 157 -3.42 7.11 10.22
CA PRO A 157 -2.21 6.62 9.60
C PRO A 157 -0.99 7.13 10.38
N GLN A 158 0.13 6.41 10.29
CA GLN A 158 1.42 6.91 10.76
C GLN A 158 1.74 8.28 10.12
N TYR A 159 2.42 9.11 10.91
CA TYR A 159 2.71 10.51 10.58
C TYR A 159 3.80 10.64 9.50
N LEU A 160 3.65 11.63 8.61
CA LEU A 160 4.62 12.04 7.60
C LEU A 160 5.96 12.39 8.26
N TRP A 161 5.89 12.96 9.46
CA TRP A 161 7.03 13.33 10.27
C TRP A 161 7.43 12.17 11.20
N TRP A 162 8.68 11.74 11.11
CA TRP A 162 9.22 10.61 11.90
C TRP A 162 10.16 11.06 13.03
N GLY A 163 10.22 12.36 13.30
CA GLY A 163 11.13 12.94 14.28
C GLY A 163 12.00 14.05 13.68
N PRO A 164 12.77 14.75 14.53
CA PRO A 164 13.81 15.67 14.10
C PRO A 164 14.80 14.98 13.15
N ASN A 165 15.59 15.78 12.40
CA ASN A 165 16.63 15.25 11.51
C ASN A 165 17.83 14.71 12.29
N ASP A 166 17.61 13.64 13.04
CA ASP A 166 18.61 12.94 13.84
C ASP A 166 19.12 11.67 13.14
N ALA A 167 20.00 10.93 13.82
CA ALA A 167 20.55 9.70 13.30
C ALA A 167 19.47 8.63 13.04
N GLY A 168 18.39 8.58 13.83
CA GLY A 168 17.31 7.60 13.68
C GLY A 168 16.54 7.80 12.37
N VAL A 169 16.13 9.04 12.10
CA VAL A 169 15.46 9.41 10.86
C VAL A 169 16.40 9.25 9.67
N ALA A 170 17.66 9.66 9.78
CA ALA A 170 18.66 9.51 8.71
C ALA A 170 18.92 8.03 8.34
N VAL A 171 19.07 7.16 9.35
CA VAL A 171 19.20 5.70 9.14
C VAL A 171 17.95 5.14 8.47
N SER A 172 16.76 5.60 8.86
CA SER A 172 15.50 5.18 8.25
C SER A 172 15.40 5.54 6.77
N TYR A 173 15.77 6.77 6.38
CA TYR A 173 15.91 7.14 4.97
C TYR A 173 16.94 6.26 4.26
N GLY A 174 18.09 5.98 4.87
CA GLY A 174 19.10 5.07 4.33
C GLY A 174 18.54 3.68 4.04
N VAL A 175 17.81 3.09 5.00
CA VAL A 175 17.15 1.79 4.85
C VAL A 175 16.14 1.81 3.70
N ILE A 176 15.31 2.85 3.61
CA ILE A 176 14.31 3.00 2.55
C ILE A 176 14.98 3.13 1.18
N LEU A 177 15.94 4.04 1.03
CA LEU A 177 16.59 4.34 -0.25
C LEU A 177 17.43 3.17 -0.76
N VAL A 178 18.21 2.53 0.12
CA VAL A 178 19.00 1.34 -0.22
C VAL A 178 18.08 0.17 -0.57
N GLY A 179 17.05 -0.08 0.24
CA GLY A 179 16.04 -1.10 -0.03
C GLY A 179 15.34 -0.88 -1.37
N ALA A 180 14.90 0.35 -1.63
CA ALA A 180 14.26 0.76 -2.88
C ALA A 180 15.19 0.56 -4.08
N PHE A 181 16.45 0.98 -3.99
CA PHE A 181 17.42 0.81 -5.07
C PHE A 181 17.56 -0.66 -5.49
N PHE A 182 17.76 -1.56 -4.53
CA PHE A 182 17.92 -2.98 -4.84
C PHE A 182 16.64 -3.62 -5.38
N ILE A 183 15.49 -3.33 -4.76
CA ILE A 183 14.21 -3.93 -5.15
C ILE A 183 13.77 -3.40 -6.52
N LEU A 184 13.72 -2.08 -6.71
CA LEU A 184 13.24 -1.47 -7.96
C LEU A 184 14.10 -1.78 -9.16
N ARG A 185 15.43 -1.88 -8.99
CA ARG A 185 16.33 -2.30 -10.06
C ARG A 185 16.04 -3.75 -10.47
N ARG A 186 15.80 -4.62 -9.49
CA ARG A 186 15.50 -6.04 -9.72
C ARG A 186 14.15 -6.24 -10.42
N VAL A 187 13.13 -5.47 -10.06
CA VAL A 187 11.78 -5.53 -10.69
C VAL A 187 11.63 -4.60 -11.91
N ARG A 188 12.68 -3.85 -12.27
CA ARG A 188 12.73 -2.89 -13.38
C ARG A 188 11.64 -1.80 -13.28
N MET A 189 11.46 -1.22 -12.10
CA MET A 189 10.41 -0.23 -11.81
C MET A 189 10.93 1.17 -11.46
N VAL A 190 12.22 1.43 -11.64
CA VAL A 190 12.80 2.76 -11.37
C VAL A 190 12.07 3.87 -12.14
N ALA A 191 11.80 3.66 -13.44
CA ALA A 191 11.08 4.64 -14.26
C ALA A 191 9.66 4.93 -13.75
N MET A 192 8.98 3.93 -13.18
CA MET A 192 7.65 4.08 -12.58
C MET A 192 7.69 4.91 -11.30
N ALA A 193 8.69 4.66 -10.45
CA ALA A 193 8.87 5.43 -9.22
C ALA A 193 9.20 6.89 -9.53
N LEU A 194 10.10 7.14 -10.49
CA LEU A 194 10.43 8.50 -10.94
C LEU A 194 9.24 9.21 -11.60
N SER A 195 8.43 8.48 -12.37
CA SER A 195 7.25 9.06 -13.02
C SER A 195 6.14 9.42 -12.04
N PHE A 196 6.18 8.93 -10.79
CA PHE A 196 5.41 9.45 -9.68
C PHE A 196 6.13 10.60 -8.97
N LEU A 197 7.37 10.38 -8.51
CA LEU A 197 8.09 11.32 -7.64
C LEU A 197 8.25 12.69 -8.29
N ILE A 198 8.65 12.75 -9.56
CA ILE A 198 8.91 14.02 -10.24
C ILE A 198 7.63 14.88 -10.32
N PRO A 199 6.53 14.46 -10.95
CA PRO A 199 5.32 15.28 -11.00
C PRO A 199 4.72 15.52 -9.62
N TYR A 200 4.75 14.55 -8.71
CA TYR A 200 4.21 14.73 -7.35
C TYR A 200 4.95 15.81 -6.58
N THR A 201 6.28 15.75 -6.54
CA THR A 201 7.13 16.74 -5.84
C THR A 201 7.01 18.13 -6.45
N VAL A 202 6.90 18.24 -7.78
CA VAL A 202 6.68 19.51 -8.48
C VAL A 202 5.31 20.11 -8.12
N LEU A 203 4.24 19.31 -8.15
CA LEU A 203 2.89 19.78 -7.83
C LEU A 203 2.75 20.19 -6.37
N VAL A 204 3.29 19.39 -5.45
CA VAL A 204 3.33 19.74 -4.01
C VAL A 204 4.16 21.02 -3.80
N GLY A 205 5.22 21.24 -4.58
CA GLY A 205 6.00 22.48 -4.56
C GLY A 205 5.18 23.68 -5.01
N ALA A 206 4.42 23.54 -6.10
CA ALA A 206 3.49 24.58 -6.53
C ALA A 206 2.43 24.89 -5.46
N PHE A 207 1.92 23.89 -4.77
CA PHE A 207 0.98 24.08 -3.66
C PHE A 207 1.62 24.82 -2.48
N ALA A 208 2.86 24.47 -2.12
CA ALA A 208 3.62 25.18 -1.09
C ALA A 208 3.82 26.65 -1.43
N LEU A 209 4.20 26.95 -2.68
CA LEU A 209 4.37 28.32 -3.19
C LEU A 209 3.04 29.09 -3.24
N ALA A 210 1.92 28.40 -3.46
CA ALA A 210 0.58 28.97 -3.38
C ALA A 210 0.07 29.18 -1.94
N GLY A 211 0.91 28.98 -0.93
CA GLY A 211 0.58 29.22 0.48
C GLY A 211 -0.24 28.12 1.13
N ARG A 212 -0.31 26.92 0.54
CA ARG A 212 -0.98 25.78 1.17
C ARG A 212 -0.26 25.38 2.46
N SER A 213 -1.05 25.00 3.44
CA SER A 213 -0.60 24.48 4.72
C SER A 213 -1.50 23.35 5.19
N PHE A 214 -1.00 22.56 6.15
CA PHE A 214 -1.82 21.59 6.88
C PHE A 214 -1.52 21.68 8.36
N ILE A 215 -2.42 21.13 9.17
CA ILE A 215 -2.29 21.02 10.60
C ILE A 215 -1.93 19.58 10.93
N ALA A 216 -1.02 19.42 11.89
CA ALA A 216 -0.60 18.13 12.39
C ALA A 216 -0.27 18.22 13.87
N ILE A 217 -0.54 17.12 14.59
CA ILE A 217 -0.44 17.07 16.05
C ILE A 217 1.00 17.25 16.56
N TRP A 218 2.01 16.97 15.73
CA TRP A 218 3.43 17.09 16.07
C TRP A 218 4.01 18.48 15.78
N HIS A 219 3.21 19.43 15.29
CA HIS A 219 3.69 20.76 14.93
C HIS A 219 2.82 21.88 15.54
N ASP A 220 3.47 22.86 16.15
CA ASP A 220 2.80 24.04 16.68
C ASP A 220 2.30 24.94 15.53
N GLY A 221 0.99 24.91 15.29
CA GLY A 221 0.35 25.67 14.21
C GLY A 221 0.53 25.06 12.81
N PRO A 222 0.12 25.77 11.74
CA PRO A 222 0.10 25.21 10.39
C PRO A 222 1.50 24.97 9.81
N VAL A 223 1.75 23.76 9.32
CA VAL A 223 2.93 23.40 8.52
C VAL A 223 2.78 24.02 7.13
N SER A 224 3.65 24.97 6.78
CA SER A 224 3.58 25.76 5.54
C SER A 224 4.95 25.86 4.84
N GLY A 225 4.98 26.46 3.64
CA GLY A 225 6.21 26.80 2.92
C GLY A 225 7.12 25.59 2.64
N ALA A 226 8.43 25.73 2.89
CA ALA A 226 9.39 24.67 2.65
C ALA A 226 9.14 23.41 3.50
N SER A 227 8.66 23.58 4.74
CA SER A 227 8.30 22.47 5.63
C SER A 227 7.09 21.70 5.10
N TYR A 228 6.10 22.39 4.53
CA TYR A 228 4.99 21.73 3.83
C TYR A 228 5.51 20.88 2.68
N TRP A 229 6.35 21.47 1.81
CA TRP A 229 6.89 20.75 0.67
C TRP A 229 7.69 19.52 1.08
N PHE A 230 8.60 19.65 2.04
CA PHE A 230 9.45 18.55 2.48
C PHE A 230 8.63 17.40 3.10
N ASN A 231 7.74 17.70 4.05
CA ASN A 231 6.97 16.67 4.74
C ASN A 231 5.95 15.99 3.81
N VAL A 232 5.35 16.72 2.89
CA VAL A 232 4.35 16.16 1.98
C VAL A 232 5.00 15.47 0.78
N ALA A 233 6.11 15.99 0.25
CA ALA A 233 6.71 15.47 -0.97
C ALA A 233 7.77 14.38 -0.73
N LEU A 234 8.54 14.49 0.37
CA LEU A 234 9.75 13.71 0.61
C LEU A 234 9.76 12.95 1.94
N SER A 235 8.64 12.92 2.67
CA SER A 235 8.57 12.16 3.92
C SER A 235 8.92 10.67 3.74
N PRO A 236 9.44 10.01 4.80
CA PRO A 236 9.80 8.59 4.74
C PRO A 236 8.63 7.72 4.28
N GLU A 237 7.41 8.09 4.67
CA GLU A 237 6.21 7.35 4.32
C GLU A 237 5.77 7.50 2.87
N VAL A 238 5.95 8.68 2.27
CA VAL A 238 5.73 8.84 0.83
C VAL A 238 6.73 7.97 0.07
N LEU A 239 7.99 7.93 0.52
CA LEU A 239 8.98 7.04 -0.07
C LEU A 239 8.61 5.56 0.10
N VAL A 240 8.12 5.13 1.28
CA VAL A 240 7.61 3.78 1.50
C VAL A 240 6.43 3.48 0.57
N PHE A 241 5.48 4.40 0.43
CA PHE A 241 4.35 4.26 -0.49
C PHE A 241 4.82 4.05 -1.93
N VAL A 242 5.72 4.90 -2.44
CA VAL A 242 6.21 4.81 -3.83
C VAL A 242 7.02 3.54 -4.04
N PHE A 243 7.95 3.23 -3.14
CA PHE A 243 8.95 2.20 -3.34
C PHE A 243 8.51 0.81 -2.93
N PHE A 244 7.49 0.67 -2.08
CA PHE A 244 7.07 -0.62 -1.52
C PHE A 244 5.57 -0.91 -1.65
N MET A 245 4.71 0.07 -1.93
CA MET A 245 3.27 -0.17 -2.15
C MET A 245 2.88 -0.02 -3.62
N MET A 246 3.17 1.14 -4.23
CA MET A 246 2.87 1.41 -5.64
C MET A 246 3.68 0.50 -6.58
N SER A 247 4.89 0.11 -6.16
CA SER A 247 5.80 -0.77 -6.90
C SER A 247 5.51 -2.26 -6.78
N ASP A 248 4.30 -2.64 -6.37
CA ASP A 248 3.89 -4.04 -6.37
C ASP A 248 3.78 -4.58 -7.83
N PRO A 249 4.62 -5.56 -8.24
CA PRO A 249 4.61 -6.12 -9.59
C PRO A 249 3.33 -6.87 -9.96
N GLN A 250 2.48 -7.22 -8.98
CA GLN A 250 1.21 -7.87 -9.25
C GLN A 250 0.12 -6.88 -9.69
N THR A 251 0.19 -5.64 -9.22
CA THR A 251 -0.83 -4.60 -9.48
C THR A 251 -0.37 -3.63 -10.56
N ALA A 252 0.93 -3.35 -10.66
CA ALA A 252 1.47 -2.42 -11.65
C ALA A 252 1.37 -2.98 -13.09
N PRO A 253 1.26 -2.09 -14.11
CA PRO A 253 1.30 -2.50 -15.51
C PRO A 253 2.56 -3.28 -15.89
N ARG A 254 2.41 -4.16 -16.89
CA ARG A 254 3.54 -4.97 -17.39
C ARG A 254 4.51 -4.18 -18.28
N THR A 255 3.97 -3.31 -19.12
CA THR A 255 4.73 -2.56 -20.13
C THR A 255 5.48 -1.39 -19.53
N ARG A 256 6.56 -0.93 -20.19
CA ARG A 256 7.35 0.20 -19.67
C ARG A 256 6.56 1.49 -19.75
N VAL A 257 5.89 1.74 -20.88
CA VAL A 257 5.00 2.90 -21.04
C VAL A 257 3.85 2.85 -20.04
N GLY A 258 3.24 1.67 -19.85
CA GLY A 258 2.15 1.51 -18.89
C GLY A 258 2.58 1.87 -17.46
N ARG A 259 3.79 1.46 -17.05
CA ARG A 259 4.36 1.83 -15.75
C ARG A 259 4.58 3.34 -15.61
N VAL A 260 5.11 4.00 -16.65
CA VAL A 260 5.29 5.47 -16.63
C VAL A 260 3.94 6.17 -16.46
N LEU A 261 2.96 5.81 -17.31
CA LEU A 261 1.59 6.35 -17.24
C LEU A 261 0.94 6.11 -15.88
N TYR A 262 1.14 4.92 -15.31
CA TYR A 262 0.61 4.56 -14.00
C TYR A 262 1.20 5.41 -12.87
N GLY A 263 2.54 5.58 -12.83
CA GLY A 263 3.17 6.44 -11.82
C GLY A 263 2.74 7.90 -11.96
N SER A 264 2.67 8.43 -13.17
CA SER A 264 2.24 9.81 -13.41
C SER A 264 0.76 10.03 -13.10
N ALA A 265 -0.11 9.09 -13.49
CA ALA A 265 -1.53 9.15 -13.12
C ALA A 265 -1.71 9.12 -11.60
N THR A 266 -0.99 8.24 -10.89
CA THR A 266 -1.05 8.15 -9.43
C THR A 266 -0.61 9.46 -8.78
N ALA A 267 0.46 10.09 -9.28
CA ALA A 267 0.91 11.40 -8.79
C ALA A 267 -0.12 12.50 -9.01
N LEU A 268 -0.75 12.56 -10.19
CA LEU A 268 -1.78 13.56 -10.52
C LEU A 268 -3.02 13.38 -9.65
N VAL A 269 -3.49 12.14 -9.48
CA VAL A 269 -4.65 11.85 -8.61
C VAL A 269 -4.30 12.15 -7.15
N ALA A 270 -3.12 11.76 -6.67
CA ALA A 270 -2.66 12.07 -5.31
C ALA A 270 -2.65 13.57 -5.06
N ALA A 271 -2.02 14.35 -5.95
CA ALA A 271 -1.95 15.80 -5.83
C ALA A 271 -3.34 16.45 -5.90
N GLY A 272 -4.22 16.00 -6.79
CA GLY A 272 -5.59 16.52 -6.90
C GLY A 272 -6.44 16.28 -5.65
N LEU A 273 -6.33 15.11 -5.04
CA LEU A 273 -7.02 14.78 -3.78
C LEU A 273 -6.43 15.54 -2.59
N LEU A 274 -5.10 15.64 -2.56
CA LEU A 274 -4.33 16.31 -1.53
C LEU A 274 -4.58 17.82 -1.51
N PHE A 275 -4.83 18.44 -2.66
CA PHE A 275 -4.99 19.88 -2.81
C PHE A 275 -6.00 20.48 -1.84
N PHE A 276 -7.03 19.75 -1.44
CA PHE A 276 -8.10 20.24 -0.56
C PHE A 276 -7.88 19.93 0.93
N GLN A 277 -6.84 19.17 1.29
CA GLN A 277 -6.71 18.65 2.67
C GLN A 277 -6.03 19.66 3.60
N PRO A 278 -6.66 20.02 4.74
CA PRO A 278 -6.05 20.89 5.74
C PRO A 278 -5.40 20.11 6.91
N THR A 279 -5.47 18.77 6.91
CA THR A 279 -4.95 17.91 7.98
C THR A 279 -4.04 16.83 7.44
N GLU A 280 -3.14 16.34 8.30
CA GLU A 280 -2.25 15.24 7.97
C GLU A 280 -3.00 13.93 7.66
N PHE A 281 -4.00 13.57 8.48
CA PHE A 281 -4.89 12.45 8.20
C PHE A 281 -5.47 12.50 6.78
N GLY A 282 -5.98 13.67 6.38
CA GLY A 282 -6.56 13.90 5.07
C GLY A 282 -5.55 13.72 3.94
N ILE A 283 -4.35 14.29 4.10
CA ILE A 283 -3.23 14.13 3.17
C ILE A 283 -2.88 12.65 2.98
N LYS A 284 -2.78 11.89 4.07
CA LYS A 284 -2.46 10.46 4.04
C LYS A 284 -3.51 9.65 3.34
N LEU A 285 -4.77 9.88 3.68
CA LEU A 285 -5.89 9.24 3.04
C LEU A 285 -5.92 9.56 1.54
N ALA A 286 -5.63 10.79 1.12
CA ALA A 286 -5.56 11.19 -0.28
C ALA A 286 -4.50 10.40 -1.06
N ILE A 287 -3.28 10.27 -0.51
CA ILE A 287 -2.19 9.53 -1.13
C ILE A 287 -2.55 8.05 -1.28
N LEU A 288 -3.03 7.40 -0.21
CA LEU A 288 -3.40 5.98 -0.25
C LEU A 288 -4.60 5.75 -1.20
N SER A 289 -5.58 6.64 -1.19
CA SER A 289 -6.75 6.57 -2.07
C SER A 289 -6.37 6.70 -3.55
N SER A 290 -5.38 7.53 -3.87
CA SER A 290 -4.89 7.69 -5.26
C SER A 290 -4.45 6.36 -5.87
N LEU A 291 -3.74 5.52 -5.09
CA LEU A 291 -3.29 4.21 -5.54
C LEU A 291 -4.47 3.28 -5.81
N THR A 292 -5.48 3.27 -4.94
CA THR A 292 -6.69 2.47 -5.15
C THR A 292 -7.45 2.91 -6.40
N VAL A 293 -7.65 4.23 -6.57
CA VAL A 293 -8.31 4.81 -7.75
C VAL A 293 -7.56 4.42 -9.03
N VAL A 294 -6.24 4.59 -9.07
CA VAL A 294 -5.47 4.31 -10.27
C VAL A 294 -5.36 2.81 -10.56
N CYS A 295 -5.27 1.96 -9.52
CA CYS A 295 -5.35 0.50 -9.68
C CYS A 295 -6.64 0.06 -10.38
N ALA A 296 -7.78 0.68 -10.08
CA ALA A 296 -9.06 0.35 -10.72
C ALA A 296 -9.04 0.56 -12.25
N VAL A 297 -8.25 1.53 -12.72
CA VAL A 297 -8.12 1.87 -14.15
C VAL A 297 -6.88 1.26 -14.82
N VAL A 298 -6.06 0.46 -14.11
CA VAL A 298 -4.89 -0.24 -14.67
C VAL A 298 -5.22 -1.01 -15.96
N PRO A 299 -6.34 -1.75 -16.10
CA PRO A 299 -6.66 -2.43 -17.35
C PRO A 299 -6.78 -1.50 -18.56
N LEU A 300 -7.24 -0.26 -18.34
CA LEU A 300 -7.30 0.78 -19.37
C LEU A 300 -5.91 1.34 -19.67
N ILE A 301 -5.09 1.60 -18.63
CA ILE A 301 -3.69 2.04 -18.80
C ILE A 301 -2.90 1.01 -19.60
N GLU A 302 -3.05 -0.27 -19.30
CA GLU A 302 -2.41 -1.34 -20.07
C GLU A 302 -2.92 -1.41 -21.52
N ALA A 303 -4.21 -1.18 -21.76
CA ALA A 303 -4.76 -1.15 -23.12
C ALA A 303 -4.22 0.04 -23.93
N LEU A 304 -4.11 1.22 -23.30
CA LEU A 304 -3.53 2.42 -23.91
C LEU A 304 -2.03 2.23 -24.19
N ALA A 305 -1.27 1.71 -23.22
CA ALA A 305 0.15 1.47 -23.37
C ALA A 305 0.47 0.51 -24.52
N ARG A 306 -0.33 -0.56 -24.68
CA ARG A 306 -0.19 -1.48 -25.83
C ARG A 306 -0.47 -0.84 -27.18
N ARG A 307 -1.31 0.21 -27.23
CA ARG A 307 -1.54 0.97 -28.47
C ARG A 307 -0.36 1.88 -28.79
N ILE A 308 0.24 2.49 -27.76
CA ILE A 308 1.38 3.41 -27.90
C ILE A 308 2.66 2.66 -28.28
N GLU A 309 2.95 1.52 -27.64
CA GLU A 309 4.14 0.71 -27.93
C GLU A 309 4.03 -0.02 -29.29
N GLY A 310 2.88 0.01 -29.94
CA GLY A 310 2.60 -0.75 -31.16
C GLY A 310 2.60 -2.27 -30.92
N PRO A 311 2.34 -3.09 -31.95
CA PRO A 311 2.53 -4.53 -31.84
C PRO A 311 4.03 -4.84 -31.77
N ALA A 312 4.60 -4.87 -30.57
CA ALA A 312 5.88 -5.52 -30.37
C ALA A 312 5.68 -7.03 -30.57
N VAL A 313 6.43 -7.59 -31.52
CA VAL A 313 6.53 -9.02 -31.82
C VAL A 313 7.05 -9.75 -30.58
N ASP A 314 6.16 -10.35 -29.79
CA ASP A 314 6.52 -11.41 -28.86
C ASP A 314 6.43 -12.75 -29.60
N ILE A 315 7.55 -13.15 -30.21
CA ILE A 315 7.86 -14.56 -30.47
C ILE A 315 8.02 -15.22 -29.10
N VAL A 316 6.94 -15.77 -28.56
CA VAL A 316 6.80 -17.13 -28.00
C VAL A 316 5.31 -17.31 -27.69
N ALA A 317 4.62 -18.02 -28.59
CA ALA A 317 3.23 -18.41 -28.44
C ALA A 317 3.08 -19.46 -27.34
N VAL A 318 2.07 -19.29 -26.48
CA VAL A 318 1.35 -20.42 -25.87
C VAL A 318 -0.14 -20.19 -26.06
N THR A 319 -0.69 -20.96 -27.00
CA THR A 319 -2.11 -21.31 -27.21
C THR A 319 -3.10 -20.20 -27.68
N GLY A 320 -3.27 -20.10 -29.00
CA GLY A 320 -4.52 -20.48 -29.67
C GLY A 320 -5.84 -19.77 -29.36
N GLY A 321 -5.84 -18.58 -28.75
CA GLY A 321 -7.07 -17.82 -28.53
C GLY A 321 -7.29 -16.77 -29.63
N ALA A 322 -8.17 -17.03 -30.59
CA ALA A 322 -8.66 -16.02 -31.54
C ALA A 322 -9.02 -14.70 -30.81
N ALA A 323 -8.59 -13.57 -31.38
CA ALA A 323 -8.87 -12.24 -30.86
C ALA A 323 -10.39 -12.00 -30.84
N ARG A 324 -11.04 -12.34 -29.73
CA ARG A 324 -12.47 -12.06 -29.53
C ARG A 324 -12.69 -10.54 -29.41
N PRO A 325 -13.75 -9.99 -30.02
CA PRO A 325 -14.00 -8.55 -30.10
C PRO A 325 -14.09 -7.89 -28.69
N LEU A 326 -13.76 -6.60 -28.59
CA LEU A 326 -13.76 -5.84 -27.32
C LEU A 326 -15.15 -5.64 -26.69
N ARG A 327 -16.21 -5.62 -27.52
CA ARG A 327 -17.57 -5.23 -27.11
C ARG A 327 -18.25 -6.18 -26.11
N PRO A 328 -18.13 -7.52 -26.19
CA PRO A 328 -18.68 -8.44 -25.19
C PRO A 328 -17.95 -8.39 -23.84
N ARG A 329 -16.65 -8.04 -23.83
CA ARG A 329 -15.84 -7.90 -22.59
C ARG A 329 -16.22 -6.68 -21.77
N LEU A 330 -16.52 -5.56 -22.42
CA LEU A 330 -17.01 -4.35 -21.75
C LEU A 330 -18.36 -4.59 -21.06
N ARG A 331 -19.30 -5.30 -21.71
CA ARG A 331 -20.60 -5.65 -21.11
C ARG A 331 -20.50 -6.65 -19.96
N ALA A 332 -19.56 -7.61 -20.01
CA ALA A 332 -19.32 -8.54 -18.92
C ALA A 332 -18.58 -7.90 -17.73
N ALA A 333 -17.72 -6.91 -17.98
CA ALA A 333 -16.99 -6.18 -16.94
C ALA A 333 -17.92 -5.30 -16.07
N VAL A 334 -18.96 -4.71 -16.65
CA VAL A 334 -19.92 -3.84 -15.94
C VAL A 334 -20.78 -4.60 -14.92
N ARG A 335 -20.96 -5.92 -15.08
CA ARG A 335 -21.72 -6.78 -14.12
C ARG A 335 -20.84 -7.45 -13.06
N ASN A 336 -19.53 -7.22 -13.05
CA ASN A 336 -18.67 -7.82 -12.03
C ASN A 336 -18.79 -7.01 -10.72
N PRO A 337 -19.32 -7.58 -9.62
CA PRO A 337 -19.48 -6.86 -8.35
C PRO A 337 -18.15 -6.34 -7.81
N ALA A 338 -17.02 -6.97 -8.14
CA ALA A 338 -15.70 -6.49 -7.77
C ALA A 338 -15.27 -5.22 -8.52
N ILE A 339 -15.69 -5.07 -9.78
CA ILE A 339 -15.44 -3.85 -10.57
C ILE A 339 -16.38 -2.72 -10.12
N ILE A 340 -17.61 -3.07 -9.72
CA ILE A 340 -18.54 -2.13 -9.09
C ILE A 340 -18.00 -1.66 -7.74
N ALA A 341 -17.54 -2.56 -6.87
CA ALA A 341 -16.93 -2.22 -5.59
C ALA A 341 -15.66 -1.36 -5.78
N ALA A 342 -14.82 -1.71 -6.75
CA ALA A 342 -13.68 -0.90 -7.17
C ALA A 342 -14.07 0.52 -7.59
N ALA A 343 -15.11 0.65 -8.41
CA ALA A 343 -15.62 1.93 -8.87
C ALA A 343 -16.25 2.74 -7.73
N ILE A 344 -16.97 2.08 -6.81
CA ILE A 344 -17.53 2.71 -5.60
C ILE A 344 -16.39 3.26 -4.76
N VAL A 345 -15.34 2.47 -4.46
CA VAL A 345 -14.19 2.97 -3.70
C VAL A 345 -13.49 4.12 -4.45
N ALA A 346 -13.38 4.03 -5.78
CA ALA A 346 -12.76 5.06 -6.59
C ALA A 346 -13.54 6.39 -6.62
N VAL A 347 -14.85 6.37 -6.38
CA VAL A 347 -15.72 7.56 -6.30
C VAL A 347 -15.90 8.05 -4.86
N ALA A 348 -16.11 7.12 -3.92
CA ALA A 348 -16.31 7.41 -2.51
C ALA A 348 -15.04 7.99 -1.86
N ALA A 349 -13.85 7.51 -2.26
CA ALA A 349 -12.61 7.99 -1.66
C ALA A 349 -12.38 9.50 -1.93
N PRO A 350 -12.49 10.03 -3.17
CA PRO A 350 -12.46 11.48 -3.42
C PRO A 350 -13.54 12.26 -2.67
N LEU A 351 -14.78 11.78 -2.66
CA LEU A 351 -15.90 12.47 -2.01
C LEU A 351 -15.72 12.56 -0.49
N ASN A 352 -15.33 11.47 0.16
CA ASN A 352 -15.06 11.46 1.59
C ASN A 352 -13.80 12.24 1.95
N THR A 353 -12.77 12.20 1.10
CA THR A 353 -11.57 13.03 1.27
C THR A 353 -11.96 14.52 1.25
N ALA A 354 -12.83 14.94 0.33
CA ALA A 354 -13.37 16.30 0.31
C ALA A 354 -14.25 16.61 1.54
N ALA A 355 -15.08 15.66 2.00
CA ALA A 355 -15.90 15.85 3.20
C ALA A 355 -15.04 16.00 4.47
N LEU A 356 -13.94 15.24 4.58
CA LEU A 356 -13.00 15.31 5.71
C LEU A 356 -12.23 16.63 5.75
N ALA A 357 -12.05 17.30 4.63
CA ALA A 357 -11.39 18.60 4.59
C ALA A 357 -12.14 19.68 5.38
N GLY A 358 -13.45 19.55 5.56
CA GLY A 358 -14.27 20.48 6.35
C GLY A 358 -14.61 19.98 7.76
N ASN A 359 -13.96 18.92 8.25
CA ASN A 359 -14.35 18.29 9.51
C ASN A 359 -13.67 18.96 10.71
N ASP A 360 -14.42 19.77 11.45
CA ASP A 360 -13.93 20.50 12.63
C ASP A 360 -13.40 19.59 13.74
N GLN A 361 -14.04 18.43 13.97
CA GLN A 361 -13.57 17.45 14.96
C GLN A 361 -12.20 16.91 14.58
N LEU A 362 -11.99 16.56 13.31
CA LEU A 362 -10.68 16.13 12.83
C LEU A 362 -9.63 17.23 12.98
N ILE A 363 -9.99 18.49 12.68
CA ILE A 363 -9.08 19.63 12.87
C ILE A 363 -8.70 19.78 14.35
N LEU A 364 -9.64 19.60 15.28
CA LEU A 364 -9.35 19.66 16.72
C LEU A 364 -8.44 18.51 17.17
N ILE A 365 -8.67 17.29 16.68
CA ILE A 365 -7.83 16.12 16.95
C ILE A 365 -6.39 16.39 16.48
N GLU A 366 -6.24 16.87 15.24
CA GLU A 366 -4.92 17.16 14.64
C GLU A 366 -4.23 18.38 15.23
N ARG A 367 -4.92 19.19 16.05
CA ARG A 367 -4.31 20.24 16.89
C ARG A 367 -3.94 19.75 18.29
N GLY A 368 -4.30 18.52 18.66
CA GLY A 368 -4.19 18.03 20.04
C GLY A 368 -5.14 18.73 21.02
N LEU A 369 -6.26 19.28 20.53
CA LEU A 369 -7.18 20.11 21.34
C LEU A 369 -8.46 19.38 21.77
N THR A 370 -8.61 18.09 21.46
CA THR A 370 -9.68 17.29 22.02
C THR A 370 -9.33 16.90 23.45
N GLY A 371 -10.15 17.32 24.43
CA GLY A 371 -10.00 16.92 25.85
C GLY A 371 -10.06 15.40 26.08
N GLU A 372 -10.04 14.97 27.36
CA GLU A 372 -9.82 13.60 27.90
C GLU A 372 -10.36 12.36 27.12
N ALA A 373 -11.23 12.53 26.13
CA ALA A 373 -11.74 11.49 25.23
C ALA A 373 -10.82 11.10 24.04
N ASN A 374 -9.70 11.79 23.79
CA ASN A 374 -8.72 11.39 22.78
C ASN A 374 -7.28 11.68 23.27
N ALA A 375 -6.70 10.72 23.99
CA ALA A 375 -5.27 10.65 24.25
C ALA A 375 -4.54 10.18 22.98
N GLN A 376 -4.56 11.00 21.93
CA GLN A 376 -3.66 10.82 20.79
C GLN A 376 -2.28 11.35 21.11
#